data_AF-A0A920B0C6-F1
#
_entry.id   AF-A0A920B0C6-F1
#
_cell.length_a   1.000
_cell.length_b   1.000
_cell.length_c   1.000
_cell.angle_alpha   90.00
_cell.angle_beta   90.00
_cell.angle_gamma   90.00
#
_symmetry.space_group_name_H-M   'P 1'
#
loop_
_entity.id
_entity.type
_entity.pdbx_description
1 polymer ?
#
loop_
_entity_poly.entity_id
_entity_poly.type
_entity_poly.pdbx_seq_one_letter_code
_entity_poly.pdbx_strand_id
1 'polypeptide(L)' 'MYCVERSDGPDQWVQEQCFKTEFKAFVNARAKSLAFTNVYRVIYQSPGLSGEVVRVAKGKALLNSDDRLVG' A
#
# COMPACT_ATOMS: atom_id res chain seq x y z
N MET A 1 3.09 -12.10 3.00
CA MET A 1 1.71 -11.60 2.80
C MET A 1 1.80 -10.13 2.44
N TYR A 2 0.82 -9.61 1.71
CA TYR A 2 0.77 -8.20 1.32
C TYR A 2 -0.42 -7.54 2.00
N CYS A 3 -0.17 -6.63 2.94
CA CYS A 3 -1.18 -5.99 3.75
C CYS A 3 -1.42 -4.55 3.27
N VAL A 4 -2.68 -4.20 3.10
CA VAL A 4 -3.12 -2.86 2.77
C VAL A 4 -3.33 -2.10 4.07
N GLU A 5 -2.64 -0.98 4.21
CA GLU A 5 -2.79 -0.06 5.31
C GLU A 5 -3.33 1.28 4.81
N ARG A 6 -4.22 1.88 5.58
CA ARG A 6 -4.79 3.20 5.31
C ARG A 6 -4.11 4.25 6.18
N SER A 7 -3.80 5.41 5.62
CA SER A 7 -3.33 6.57 6.38
C SER A 7 -4.49 7.14 7.21
N ASP A 8 -4.26 7.27 8.52
CA ASP A 8 -5.22 7.84 9.49
C ASP A 8 -4.72 9.17 10.09
N GLY A 9 -3.55 9.64 9.64
CA GLY A 9 -2.89 10.84 10.15
C GLY A 9 -1.38 10.80 9.90
N PRO A 10 -0.62 11.77 10.43
CA PRO A 10 0.84 11.76 10.38
C PRO A 10 1.38 10.49 11.04
N ASP A 11 2.10 9.68 10.28
CA ASP A 11 2.73 8.41 10.68
C ASP A 11 1.80 7.34 11.27
N GLN A 12 0.48 7.55 11.21
CA GLN A 12 -0.52 6.58 11.63
C GLN A 12 -1.08 5.81 10.44
N TRP A 13 -0.86 4.49 10.47
CA TRP A 13 -1.29 3.57 9.45
C TRP A 13 -2.12 2.46 10.08
N VAL A 14 -3.33 2.26 9.58
CA VAL A 14 -4.25 1.23 10.05
C VAL A 14 -4.27 0.10 9.04
N GLN A 15 -3.84 -1.08 9.45
CA GLN A 15 -3.93 -2.28 8.62
C GLN A 15 -5.39 -2.71 8.46
N GLU A 16 -5.85 -2.78 7.22
CA GLU A 16 -7.24 -3.15 6.91
C GLU A 16 -7.37 -4.59 6.45
N GLN A 17 -6.55 -5.01 5.48
CA GLN A 17 -6.71 -6.32 4.84
C GLN A 17 -5.41 -6.84 4.26
N CYS A 18 -5.17 -8.14 4.36
CA CYS A 18 -4.00 -8.80 3.79
C CYS A 18 -4.36 -9.78 2.67
N PHE A 19 -3.48 -9.86 1.68
CA PHE A 19 -3.61 -10.67 0.48
C PHE A 19 -2.37 -11.55 0.29
N LYS A 20 -2.55 -12.66 -0.43
CA LYS A 20 -1.44 -13.56 -0.77
C LYS A 20 -0.51 -12.97 -1.84
N THR A 21 -1.00 -12.08 -2.68
CA THR A 21 -0.25 -11.49 -3.80
C THR A 21 -0.26 -9.97 -3.74
N GLU A 22 0.83 -9.37 -4.20
CA GLU A 22 1.00 -7.92 -4.28
C GLU A 22 -0.08 -7.29 -5.17
N PHE A 23 -0.30 -7.88 -6.34
CA PHE A 23 -1.28 -7.39 -7.30
C PHE A 23 -2.69 -7.26 -6.71
N LYS A 24 -3.14 -8.24 -5.91
CA LYS A 24 -4.46 -8.18 -5.26
C LYS A 24 -4.52 -7.08 -4.21
N ALA A 25 -3.46 -6.92 -3.42
CA ALA A 25 -3.35 -5.83 -2.44
C ALA A 25 -3.37 -4.46 -3.13
N PHE A 26 -2.63 -4.31 -4.23
CA PHE A 26 -2.61 -3.08 -5.03
C PHE A 26 -3.97 -2.74 -5.63
N VAL A 27 -4.65 -3.69 -6.26
CA VAL A 27 -6.00 -3.46 -6.83
C VAL A 27 -6.99 -3.04 -5.74
N ASN A 28 -6.92 -3.65 -4.56
CA ASN A 28 -7.76 -3.28 -3.42
C ASN A 28 -7.44 -1.85 -2.93
N ALA A 29 -6.16 -1.54 -2.68
CA ALA A 29 -5.71 -0.22 -2.27
C ALA A 29 -6.09 0.86 -3.28
N ARG A 30 -5.95 0.57 -4.58
CA ARG A 30 -6.35 1.45 -5.67
C ARG A 30 -7.85 1.75 -5.64
N ALA A 31 -8.69 0.72 -5.57
CA ALA A 31 -10.14 0.88 -5.51
C ALA A 31 -10.57 1.71 -4.27
N LYS A 32 -9.99 1.42 -3.11
CA LYS A 32 -10.29 2.14 -1.86
C LYS A 32 -9.81 3.60 -1.89
N SER A 33 -8.62 3.85 -2.43
CA SER A 33 -8.09 5.22 -2.57
C SER A 33 -8.96 6.10 -3.48
N LEU A 34 -9.65 5.50 -4.44
CA LEU A 34 -10.62 6.19 -5.31
C LEU A 34 -11.95 6.43 -4.59
N ALA A 35 -12.44 5.45 -3.83
CA ALA A 35 -13.73 5.52 -3.16
C ALA A 35 -13.73 6.49 -1.97
N PHE A 36 -12.66 6.47 -1.17
CA PHE A 36 -12.59 7.20 0.10
C PHE A 36 -11.67 8.42 0.08
N THR A 37 -11.00 8.68 -1.05
CA THR A 37 -10.03 9.78 -1.22
C THR A 37 -8.86 9.76 -0.22
N ASN A 38 -8.67 8.63 0.48
CA ASN A 38 -7.61 8.42 1.44
C ASN A 38 -6.32 7.90 0.76
N VAL A 39 -5.20 8.06 1.46
CA VAL A 39 -3.92 7.46 1.08
C VAL A 39 -3.85 6.05 1.66
N TYR A 40 -3.45 5.10 0.84
CA TYR A 40 -3.21 3.72 1.22
C TYR A 40 -1.76 3.36 0.93
N ARG A 41 -1.24 2.34 1.59
CA ARG A 41 0.03 1.69 1.23
C ARG A 41 -0.11 0.18 1.30
N VAL A 42 0.66 -0.51 0.48
CA VAL A 42 0.80 -1.96 0.54
C VAL A 42 2.13 -2.26 1.20
N ILE A 43 2.09 -3.01 2.29
CA ILE A 43 3.25 -3.50 3.03
C ILE A 43 3.42 -4.98 2.73
N TYR A 44 4.63 -5.40 2.36
CA TYR A 44 5.02 -6.79 2.42
C TYR A 44 5.33 -7.16 3.86
N GLN A 45 4.76 -8.25 4.35
CA GLN A 45 4.99 -8.80 5.69
C GLN A 45 5.36 -10.28 5.57
N SER A 46 6.52 -10.64 6.13
CA SER A 46 6.95 -12.00 6.40
C SER A 46 7.60 -12.05 7.80
N PRO A 47 7.79 -13.26 8.39
CA PRO A 47 8.46 -13.37 9.67
C PRO A 47 9.87 -12.73 9.61
N GLY A 48 10.06 -11.64 10.37
CA GLY A 48 11.34 -10.92 10.46
C GLY A 48 11.61 -9.89 9.35
N LEU A 49 10.71 -9.72 8.38
CA LEU A 49 10.88 -8.79 7.26
C LEU A 49 9.56 -8.09 6.94
N SER A 50 9.56 -6.76 7.04
CA SER A 50 8.44 -5.94 6.59
C SER A 50 8.95 -4.73 5.82
N GLY A 51 8.27 -4.37 4.74
CA GLY A 51 8.64 -3.21 3.92
C GLY A 51 7.45 -2.66 3.15
N GLU A 52 7.44 -1.33 2.97
CA GLU A 52 6.50 -0.68 2.06
C GLU A 52 6.84 -1.07 0.63
N VAL A 53 5.86 -1.56 -0.12
CA VAL A 53 6.01 -2.00 -1.51
C VAL A 53 5.50 -0.94 -2.46
N VAL A 54 4.33 -0.35 -2.14
CA VAL A 54 3.73 0.68 -2.96
C VAL A 54 2.82 1.56 -2.13
N ARG A 55 2.87 2.87 -2.36
CA ARG A 55 1.90 3.83 -1.83
C ARG A 55 0.87 4.18 -2.89
N VAL A 56 -0.39 4.35 -2.51
CA VAL A 56 -1.50 4.56 -3.44
C VAL A 56 -2.36 5.72 -2.98
N ALA A 57 -2.54 6.73 -3.84
CA ALA A 57 -3.42 7.87 -3.59
C ALA A 57 -4.19 8.23 -4.85
N LYS A 58 -5.49 8.57 -4.71
CA LYS A 58 -6.37 8.96 -5.82
C LYS A 58 -6.31 7.95 -7.00
N GLY A 59 -6.21 6.66 -6.69
CA GLY A 59 -6.14 5.58 -7.68
C GLY A 59 -4.82 5.43 -8.41
N LYS A 60 -3.76 6.12 -7.98
CA LYS A 60 -2.42 6.08 -8.59
C LYS A 60 -1.39 5.59 -7.59
N ALA A 61 -0.44 4.78 -8.08
CA ALA A 61 0.77 4.49 -7.33
C ALA A 61 1.59 5.78 -7.19
N LEU A 62 1.94 6.13 -5.96
CA LEU A 62 2.92 7.17 -5.66
C LEU A 62 4.28 6.47 -5.66
N LEU A 63 5.12 6.84 -6.63
CA LEU A 63 6.52 6.48 -6.62
C LEU A 63 7.22 7.46 -5.68
N ASN A 64 7.88 6.96 -4.66
CA ASN A 64 8.79 7.79 -3.90
C ASN A 64 10.04 8.06 -4.76
N SER A 65 10.70 9.20 -4.60
CA SER A 65 11.87 9.59 -5.41
C SER A 65 13.03 8.56 -5.34
N ASP A 66 13.02 7.71 -4.30
CA ASP A 66 13.99 6.64 -4.05
C ASP A 66 13.56 5.27 -4.61
N ASP A 67 12.33 5.14 -5.11
CA ASP A 67 11.84 3.90 -5.72
C ASP A 67 12.41 3.76 -7.14
N ARG A 68 13.64 3.24 -7.22
CA ARG A 68 14.21 2.80 -8.50
C ARG A 68 13.35 1.67 -9.06
N LEU A 69 12.60 1.97 -10.10
CA LEU A 69 12.01 0.96 -10.99
C LEU A 69 13.15 0.16 -11.62
N VAL A 70 13.48 -0.99 -11.04
CA VAL A 70 14.28 -2.01 -11.71
C VAL A 70 13.39 -2.65 -12.76
N GLY A 71 13.50 -2.12 -13.99
CA GLY A 71 12.99 -2.75 -15.21
C GLY A 71 13.88 -3.90 -15.67
#